data_AF-A0A6M0GGP2-F1
#
_entry.id   AF-A0A6M0GGP2-F1
#
_cell.length_a   1.000
_cell.length_b   1.000
_cell.length_c   1.000
_cell.angle_alpha   90.00
_cell.angle_beta   90.00
_cell.angle_gamma   90.00
#
_symmetry.space_group_name_H-M   'P 1'
#
loop_
_entity.id
_entity.type
_entity.pdbx_description
1 polymer ?
#
loop_
_entity_poly.entity_id
_entity_poly.type
_entity_poly.pdbx_seq_one_letter_code
_entity_poly.pdbx_strand_id
1 'polypeptide(L)'
;YLEDYRVLRDLEIRFCPSTEPSVAFPRNYSLDFLVGVNGTGKSTVLKILWHLMQQLEATSPVEYPFVLEYELGKGNQKRTIKIATLQEDDETGDITFTKSPLAWENGEPAAISRDILPELIVAFTTGSEAEWDVVGDTTPFDGANLEALQNLSQLERAIRELPGKQPNLETLLTENPEEGSRCLFIPTCQLPLVTLCGLLLDLARSSNNSSLSEVLAEVHLKQITGFSLKFRKTHKPAYVGDWDDVKSLAKLASFCLHQGTDYLLVFDLTNAGSSIAQDIINKFSSALELFKKLGLLADVDENGQSVLREVNIFLERTDSKHPETDLEVPPLHLFE
;
A
#
# COMPACT_ATOMS: atom_id res chain seq x y z
N TYR A 1 14.31 -9.35 -13.78
CA TYR A 1 14.26 -9.71 -15.21
C TYR A 1 12.90 -10.31 -15.54
N LEU A 2 12.33 -9.93 -16.69
CA LEU A 2 11.08 -10.43 -17.24
C LEU A 2 11.31 -10.72 -18.74
N GLU A 3 11.17 -11.97 -19.17
CA GLU A 3 11.47 -12.35 -20.56
C GLU A 3 10.32 -12.00 -21.53
N ASP A 4 9.08 -12.43 -21.25
CA ASP A 4 7.91 -12.02 -22.04
C ASP A 4 6.67 -11.86 -21.14
N TYR A 5 6.15 -10.63 -21.05
CA TYR A 5 4.89 -10.33 -20.37
C TYR A 5 4.19 -9.11 -20.99
N ARG A 6 3.04 -9.35 -21.64
CA ARG A 6 2.22 -8.33 -22.33
C ARG A 6 3.06 -7.51 -23.35
N VAL A 7 3.33 -6.25 -23.04
CA VAL A 7 4.11 -5.31 -23.86
C VAL A 7 5.59 -5.29 -23.48
N LEU A 8 5.95 -5.92 -22.37
CA LEU A 8 7.31 -5.97 -21.85
C LEU A 8 7.99 -7.23 -22.40
N ARG A 9 9.15 -7.03 -23.01
CA ARG A 9 9.99 -8.10 -23.55
C ARG A 9 11.43 -7.85 -23.13
N ASP A 10 12.07 -8.92 -22.69
CA ASP A 10 13.49 -8.95 -22.32
C ASP A 10 13.86 -7.77 -21.39
N LEU A 11 13.02 -7.55 -20.37
CA LEU A 11 13.10 -6.40 -19.50
C LEU A 11 13.91 -6.72 -18.25
N GLU A 12 15.07 -6.09 -18.15
CA GLU A 12 15.85 -6.06 -16.91
C GLU A 12 15.71 -4.68 -16.25
N ILE A 13 15.24 -4.66 -15.00
CA ILE A 13 15.20 -3.46 -14.16
C ILE A 13 16.02 -3.74 -12.92
N ARG A 14 16.94 -2.83 -12.62
CA ARG A 14 17.73 -2.83 -11.40
C ARG A 14 17.36 -1.62 -10.55
N PHE A 15 16.78 -1.89 -9.39
CA PHE A 15 16.56 -0.90 -8.35
C PHE A 15 17.79 -0.97 -7.44
N CYS A 16 18.60 0.09 -7.42
CA CYS A 16 19.82 0.12 -6.63
C CYS A 16 19.88 1.45 -5.87
N PRO A 17 20.01 1.43 -4.53
CA PRO A 17 20.29 2.65 -3.79
C PRO A 17 21.56 3.29 -4.37
N SER A 18 21.49 4.59 -4.66
CA SER A 18 22.66 5.35 -5.10
C SER A 18 23.80 5.14 -4.10
N THR A 19 24.92 4.61 -4.59
CA THR A 19 26.16 4.45 -3.83
C THR A 19 26.87 5.79 -3.58
N GLU A 20 26.33 6.89 -4.13
CA GLU A 20 26.86 8.23 -3.89
C GLU A 20 26.38 8.76 -2.53
N PRO A 21 27.31 9.12 -1.63
CA PRO A 21 26.96 9.76 -0.37
C PRO A 21 26.42 11.16 -0.66
N SER A 22 25.11 11.29 -0.83
CA SER A 22 24.42 12.58 -0.86
C SER A 22 24.59 13.24 0.52
N VAL A 23 25.39 14.31 0.55
CA VAL A 23 25.96 14.99 1.74
C VAL A 23 24.92 15.61 2.69
N ALA A 24 23.62 15.58 2.40
CA ALA A 24 22.64 16.31 3.20
C ALA A 24 21.92 15.48 4.29
N PHE A 25 21.67 14.17 4.10
CA PHE A 25 20.85 13.40 5.05
C PHE A 25 21.25 11.92 5.06
N PRO A 26 21.43 11.28 6.25
CA PRO A 26 21.53 9.83 6.33
C PRO A 26 20.20 9.20 5.92
N ARG A 27 20.11 8.72 4.67
CA ARG A 27 18.91 8.06 4.16
C ARG A 27 18.85 6.64 4.72
N ASN A 28 17.86 6.38 5.58
CA ASN A 28 17.50 5.03 6.04
C ASN A 28 16.55 4.31 5.05
N TYR A 29 16.34 4.86 3.86
CA TYR A 29 15.45 4.33 2.82
C TYR A 29 16.08 4.55 1.43
N SER A 30 15.77 3.65 0.50
CA SER A 30 16.08 3.80 -0.92
C SER A 30 14.85 4.32 -1.66
N LEU A 31 15.03 5.34 -2.50
CA LEU A 31 13.98 5.88 -3.36
C LEU A 31 14.48 5.83 -4.80
N ASP A 32 13.84 4.99 -5.60
CA ASP A 32 14.12 4.83 -7.01
C ASP A 32 12.95 5.36 -7.83
N PHE A 33 13.28 6.05 -8.93
CA PHE A 33 12.29 6.62 -9.82
C PHE A 33 12.26 5.85 -11.14
N LEU A 34 11.10 5.26 -11.48
CA LEU A 34 10.84 4.72 -12.81
C LEU A 34 10.19 5.80 -13.67
N VAL A 35 10.99 6.52 -14.46
CA VAL A 35 10.52 7.62 -15.34
C VAL A 35 10.52 7.17 -16.80
N GLY A 36 9.50 7.57 -17.55
CA GLY A 36 9.37 7.22 -18.96
C GLY A 36 8.12 7.83 -19.59
N VAL A 37 8.06 7.84 -20.91
CA VAL A 37 6.94 8.39 -21.69
C VAL A 37 5.63 7.63 -21.39
N ASN A 38 4.47 8.24 -21.61
CA ASN A 38 3.19 7.54 -21.48
C ASN A 38 3.13 6.33 -22.44
N GLY A 39 2.57 5.21 -21.98
CA GLY A 39 2.47 3.97 -22.76
C GLY A 39 3.72 3.07 -22.75
N THR A 40 4.80 3.42 -22.03
CA THR A 40 6.01 2.58 -21.93
C THR A 40 5.90 1.44 -20.90
N GLY A 41 4.69 1.13 -20.42
CA GLY A 41 4.46 0.00 -19.51
C GLY A 41 4.91 0.20 -18.05
N LYS A 42 5.16 1.43 -17.58
CA LYS A 42 5.58 1.70 -16.18
C LYS A 42 4.62 1.11 -15.13
N SER A 43 3.33 1.37 -15.29
CA SER A 43 2.30 0.81 -14.42
C SER A 43 2.24 -0.71 -14.53
N THR A 44 2.48 -1.25 -15.73
CA THR A 44 2.53 -2.70 -15.98
C THR A 44 3.66 -3.36 -15.19
N VAL A 45 4.85 -2.74 -15.13
CA VAL A 45 5.98 -3.23 -14.31
C VAL A 45 5.59 -3.30 -12.83
N LEU A 46 5.05 -2.22 -12.28
CA LEU A 46 4.69 -2.17 -10.85
C LEU A 46 3.58 -3.18 -10.51
N LYS A 47 2.60 -3.35 -11.41
CA LYS A 47 1.56 -4.37 -11.27
C LYS A 47 2.10 -5.79 -11.32
N ILE A 48 3.06 -6.08 -12.20
CA ILE A 48 3.69 -7.41 -12.25
C ILE A 48 4.40 -7.69 -10.94
N LEU A 49 5.18 -6.74 -10.41
CA LEU A 49 5.85 -6.92 -9.13
C LEU A 49 4.85 -7.18 -8.00
N TRP A 50 3.74 -6.44 -7.99
CA TRP A 50 2.64 -6.65 -7.05
C TRP A 50 2.03 -8.04 -7.16
N HIS A 51 1.58 -8.44 -8.35
CA HIS A 51 0.97 -9.75 -8.59
C HIS A 51 1.94 -10.90 -8.32
N LEU A 52 3.21 -10.75 -8.70
CA LEU A 52 4.23 -11.75 -8.45
C LEU A 52 4.38 -12.01 -6.96
N MET A 53 4.41 -10.96 -6.14
CA MET A 53 4.55 -11.09 -4.70
C MET A 53 3.32 -11.74 -4.05
N GLN A 54 2.12 -11.41 -4.53
CA GLN A 54 0.89 -12.10 -4.12
C GLN A 54 0.91 -13.60 -4.50
N GLN A 55 1.35 -13.93 -5.71
CA GLN A 55 1.47 -15.32 -6.18
C GLN A 55 2.49 -16.11 -5.36
N LEU A 56 3.62 -15.50 -5.01
CA LEU A 56 4.65 -16.09 -4.16
C LEU A 56 4.12 -16.32 -2.73
N GLU A 57 3.37 -15.37 -2.18
CA GLU A 57 2.71 -15.52 -0.87
C GLU A 57 1.70 -16.68 -0.87
N ALA A 58 0.91 -16.80 -1.93
CA ALA A 58 -0.08 -17.88 -2.10
C ALA A 58 0.52 -19.22 -2.56
N THR A 59 1.84 -19.30 -2.78
CA THR A 59 2.51 -20.49 -3.38
C THR A 59 1.84 -20.94 -4.69
N SER A 60 1.35 -19.97 -5.47
CA SER A 60 0.65 -20.21 -6.74
C SER A 60 1.64 -20.35 -7.90
N PRO A 61 1.31 -21.13 -8.94
CA PRO A 61 2.14 -21.22 -10.13
C PRO A 61 2.21 -19.87 -10.86
N VAL A 62 3.39 -19.54 -11.39
CA VAL A 62 3.62 -18.32 -12.17
C VAL A 62 3.69 -18.68 -13.65
N GLU A 63 2.85 -18.03 -14.46
CA GLU A 63 2.66 -18.40 -15.87
C GLU A 63 3.67 -17.78 -16.83
N TYR A 64 4.63 -17.00 -16.32
CA TYR A 64 5.60 -16.30 -17.12
C TYR A 64 7.03 -16.40 -16.54
N PRO A 65 8.05 -16.41 -17.42
CA PRO A 65 9.46 -16.45 -17.05
C PRO A 65 9.92 -15.16 -16.36
N PHE A 66 10.51 -15.30 -15.16
CA PHE A 66 11.08 -14.18 -14.41
C PHE A 66 12.30 -14.58 -13.59
N VAL A 67 13.09 -13.56 -13.24
CA VAL A 67 14.10 -13.62 -12.17
C VAL A 67 13.95 -12.39 -11.30
N LEU A 68 13.77 -12.60 -10.00
CA LEU A 68 13.64 -11.59 -8.97
C LEU A 68 14.79 -11.74 -7.98
N GLU A 69 15.58 -10.69 -7.81
CA GLU A 69 16.69 -10.66 -6.86
C GLU A 69 16.55 -9.43 -5.96
N TYR A 70 16.68 -9.63 -4.65
CA TYR A 70 16.61 -8.56 -3.65
C TYR A 70 17.38 -8.94 -2.39
N GLU A 71 17.62 -7.95 -1.55
CA GLU A 71 18.34 -8.12 -0.29
C GLU A 71 17.39 -7.93 0.90
N LEU A 72 17.44 -8.84 1.87
CA LEU A 72 16.71 -8.75 3.13
C LEU A 72 17.65 -8.55 4.31
N GLY A 73 17.17 -7.87 5.35
CA GLY A 73 17.92 -7.64 6.60
C GLY A 73 18.77 -6.37 6.60
N LYS A 74 19.46 -6.13 7.72
CA LYS A 74 20.31 -4.94 7.94
C LYS A 74 21.70 -5.35 8.42
N GLY A 75 22.72 -4.64 7.95
CA GLY A 75 24.11 -4.83 8.37
C GLY A 75 24.59 -6.27 8.17
N ASN A 76 25.08 -6.91 9.24
CA ASN A 76 25.64 -8.28 9.19
C ASN A 76 24.57 -9.38 9.03
N GLN A 77 23.29 -9.06 9.07
CA GLN A 77 22.19 -10.01 8.81
C GLN A 77 21.64 -9.90 7.38
N LYS A 78 22.35 -9.19 6.50
CA LYS A 78 21.95 -9.01 5.11
C LYS A 78 22.04 -10.33 4.36
N ARG A 79 20.97 -10.68 3.65
CA ARG A 79 20.87 -11.92 2.87
C ARG A 79 20.39 -11.59 1.48
N THR A 80 20.96 -12.24 0.48
CA THR A 80 20.56 -12.09 -0.92
C THR A 80 19.56 -13.18 -1.25
N ILE A 81 18.36 -12.79 -1.66
CA ILE A 81 17.29 -13.69 -2.06
C ILE A 81 17.17 -13.63 -3.58
N LYS A 82 17.21 -14.79 -4.23
CA LYS A 82 16.91 -14.97 -5.64
C LYS A 82 15.70 -15.87 -5.77
N ILE A 83 14.71 -15.48 -6.56
CA ILE A 83 13.55 -16.29 -6.91
C ILE A 83 13.42 -16.27 -8.43
N ALA A 84 13.35 -17.44 -9.05
CA ALA A 84 13.28 -17.55 -10.50
C ALA A 84 12.40 -18.70 -10.98
N THR A 85 11.82 -18.53 -12.16
CA THR A 85 11.17 -19.60 -12.95
C THR A 85 12.03 -20.03 -14.14
N LEU A 86 13.17 -19.37 -14.36
CA LEU A 86 14.18 -19.73 -15.35
C LEU A 86 15.33 -20.46 -14.66
N GLN A 87 15.64 -21.66 -15.14
CA GLN A 87 16.81 -22.44 -14.70
C GLN A 87 17.77 -22.65 -15.85
N GLU A 88 19.04 -22.33 -15.63
CA GLU A 88 20.13 -22.74 -16.50
C GLU A 88 20.60 -24.12 -16.04
N ASP A 89 20.62 -25.09 -16.96
CA ASP A 89 21.19 -26.41 -16.70
C ASP A 89 22.72 -26.30 -16.71
N ASP A 90 23.36 -26.61 -15.58
CA ASP A 90 24.81 -26.52 -15.38
C ASP A 90 25.61 -27.40 -16.37
N GLU A 91 25.02 -28.45 -16.94
CA GLU A 91 25.69 -29.37 -17.86
C GLU A 91 25.55 -28.96 -19.34
N THR A 92 24.40 -28.39 -19.71
CA THR A 92 24.06 -28.09 -21.11
C THR A 92 24.07 -26.60 -21.44
N GLY A 93 23.95 -25.73 -20.43
CA GLY A 93 23.71 -24.30 -20.58
C GLY A 93 22.30 -23.98 -21.10
N ASP A 94 21.41 -24.96 -21.19
CA ASP A 94 20.04 -24.76 -21.68
C ASP A 94 19.19 -24.09 -20.59
N ILE A 95 18.43 -23.08 -20.99
CA ILE A 95 17.50 -22.37 -20.11
C ILE A 95 16.13 -23.03 -20.20
N THR A 96 15.61 -23.50 -19.07
CA THR A 96 14.29 -24.11 -18.97
C THR A 96 13.35 -23.28 -18.09
N PHE A 97 12.10 -23.17 -18.52
CA PHE A 97 11.04 -22.50 -17.78
C PHE A 97 10.23 -23.49 -16.94
N THR A 98 10.09 -23.20 -15.65
CA THR A 98 9.23 -23.95 -14.71
C THR A 98 8.14 -23.05 -14.15
N LYS A 99 6.87 -23.52 -14.18
CA LYS A 99 5.76 -22.76 -13.58
C LYS A 99 5.86 -22.64 -12.05
N SER A 100 6.57 -23.57 -11.41
CA SER A 100 6.86 -23.51 -9.98
C SER A 100 8.13 -22.68 -9.77
N PRO A 101 8.06 -21.55 -9.06
CA PRO A 101 9.23 -20.75 -8.75
C PRO A 101 10.16 -21.50 -7.78
N LEU A 102 11.46 -21.30 -7.98
CA LEU A 102 12.50 -21.81 -7.10
C LEU A 102 13.21 -20.64 -6.45
N ALA A 103 13.70 -20.83 -5.22
CA ALA A 103 14.35 -19.80 -4.45
C ALA A 103 15.75 -20.21 -3.98
N TRP A 104 16.61 -19.22 -3.83
CA TRP A 104 17.96 -19.35 -3.29
C TRP A 104 18.21 -18.24 -2.27
N GLU A 105 18.82 -18.60 -1.15
CA GLU A 105 19.29 -17.69 -0.11
C GLU A 105 20.82 -17.72 -0.10
N ASN A 106 21.47 -16.60 -0.41
CA ASN A 106 22.92 -16.49 -0.54
C ASN A 106 23.56 -17.53 -1.49
N GLY A 107 22.82 -17.94 -2.52
CA GLY A 107 23.26 -18.94 -3.51
C GLY A 107 22.88 -20.39 -3.18
N GLU A 108 22.40 -20.66 -1.96
CA GLU A 108 21.96 -22.00 -1.55
C GLU A 108 20.45 -22.18 -1.78
N PRO A 109 19.99 -23.35 -2.29
CA PRO A 109 18.56 -23.60 -2.48
C PRO A 109 17.76 -23.43 -1.18
N ALA A 110 16.67 -22.66 -1.26
CA ALA A 110 15.79 -22.36 -0.15
C ALA A 110 14.33 -22.64 -0.52
N ALA A 111 13.52 -23.03 0.47
CA ALA A 111 12.09 -23.15 0.29
C ALA A 111 11.45 -21.76 0.27
N ILE A 112 10.49 -21.52 -0.63
CA ILE A 112 9.69 -20.29 -0.61
C ILE A 112 8.82 -20.33 0.64
N SER A 113 9.22 -19.51 1.62
CA SER A 113 8.56 -19.39 2.90
C SER A 113 8.47 -17.92 3.30
N ARG A 114 7.75 -17.68 4.40
CA ARG A 114 7.58 -16.36 5.02
C ARG A 114 8.88 -15.68 5.43
N ASP A 115 9.96 -16.43 5.60
CA ASP A 115 11.24 -15.88 6.07
C ASP A 115 12.07 -15.29 4.93
N ILE A 116 11.84 -15.73 3.69
CA ILE A 116 12.58 -15.23 2.52
C ILE A 116 11.80 -14.15 1.76
N LEU A 117 10.50 -13.97 2.02
CA LEU A 117 9.69 -12.90 1.44
C LEU A 117 9.76 -11.63 2.28
N PRO A 118 9.60 -10.43 1.68
CA PRO A 118 9.49 -9.18 2.44
C PRO A 118 8.39 -9.23 3.50
N GLU A 119 8.58 -8.51 4.61
CA GLU A 119 7.60 -8.47 5.72
C GLU A 119 6.30 -7.77 5.31
N LEU A 120 6.40 -6.72 4.49
CA LEU A 120 5.28 -5.91 4.03
C LEU A 120 5.61 -5.28 2.67
N ILE A 121 4.64 -5.34 1.75
CA ILE A 121 4.69 -4.69 0.46
C ILE A 121 3.50 -3.76 0.39
N VAL A 122 3.76 -2.47 0.21
CA VAL A 122 2.72 -1.44 0.14
C VAL A 122 2.64 -0.92 -1.29
N ALA A 123 1.45 -0.93 -1.87
CA ALA A 123 1.17 -0.33 -3.16
C ALA A 123 0.19 0.84 -3.02
N PHE A 124 0.49 1.92 -3.72
CA PHE A 124 -0.36 3.09 -3.86
C PHE A 124 -0.25 3.60 -5.29
N THR A 125 -1.36 4.06 -5.86
CA THR A 125 -1.43 4.60 -7.21
C THR A 125 -2.31 5.83 -7.23
N THR A 126 -1.91 6.84 -8.00
CA THR A 126 -2.78 7.97 -8.36
C THR A 126 -3.52 7.75 -9.69
N GLY A 127 -3.29 6.60 -10.33
CA GLY A 127 -3.95 6.17 -11.56
C GLY A 127 -5.21 5.34 -11.30
N SER A 128 -5.64 4.56 -12.28
CA SER A 128 -6.80 3.66 -12.13
C SER A 128 -6.55 2.61 -11.04
N GLU A 129 -7.40 2.61 -10.01
CA GLU A 129 -7.35 1.65 -8.88
C GLU A 129 -8.01 0.31 -9.21
N ALA A 130 -9.00 0.31 -10.11
CA ALA A 130 -9.74 -0.90 -10.50
C ALA A 130 -8.83 -2.02 -11.05
N GLU A 131 -7.64 -1.66 -11.53
CA GLU A 131 -6.66 -2.60 -12.07
C GLU A 131 -5.75 -3.21 -10.99
N TRP A 132 -5.82 -2.72 -9.76
CA TRP A 132 -5.07 -3.18 -8.58
C TRP A 132 -5.94 -3.98 -7.63
N ASP A 133 -7.25 -3.76 -7.68
CA ASP A 133 -8.29 -4.41 -6.87
C ASP A 133 -8.56 -5.89 -7.25
N VAL A 134 -7.67 -6.49 -8.05
CA VAL A 134 -7.76 -7.89 -8.47
C VAL A 134 -7.19 -8.78 -7.36
N VAL A 135 -7.84 -8.74 -6.20
CA VAL A 135 -7.71 -9.78 -5.18
C VAL A 135 -8.73 -10.86 -5.56
N GLY A 136 -8.28 -11.92 -6.23
CA GLY A 136 -9.07 -13.16 -6.34
C GLY A 136 -9.33 -13.75 -7.73
N ASP A 137 -9.03 -13.06 -8.84
CA ASP A 137 -9.10 -13.70 -10.17
C ASP A 137 -7.85 -14.54 -10.44
N THR A 138 -7.69 -15.63 -9.69
CA THR A 138 -6.96 -16.82 -10.17
C THR A 138 -7.78 -17.52 -11.25
N THR A 139 -8.18 -16.79 -12.29
CA THR A 139 -8.46 -17.44 -13.57
C THR A 139 -7.14 -17.52 -14.32
N PRO A 140 -6.64 -18.73 -14.65
CA PRO A 140 -5.48 -18.86 -15.51
C PRO A 140 -5.79 -18.12 -16.81
N PHE A 141 -5.02 -17.07 -17.09
CA PHE A 141 -5.28 -16.25 -18.26
C PHE A 141 -4.88 -17.06 -19.49
N ASP A 142 -5.87 -17.33 -20.35
CA ASP A 142 -5.70 -18.03 -21.62
C ASP A 142 -4.49 -17.49 -22.40
N GLY A 143 -3.40 -18.27 -22.41
CA GLY A 143 -2.23 -18.05 -23.26
C GLY A 143 -2.56 -17.97 -24.76
N ALA A 144 -3.80 -18.27 -25.15
CA ALA A 144 -4.32 -18.11 -26.51
C ALA A 144 -4.44 -16.65 -26.98
N ASN A 145 -4.43 -15.65 -26.10
CA ASN A 145 -4.52 -14.23 -26.50
C ASN A 145 -3.15 -13.55 -26.77
N LEU A 146 -2.04 -14.20 -26.44
CA LEU A 146 -0.69 -13.65 -26.63
C LEU A 146 -0.30 -13.58 -28.11
N GLU A 147 -0.61 -14.61 -28.91
CA GLU A 147 -0.37 -14.60 -30.37
C GLU A 147 -1.21 -13.55 -31.10
N ALA A 148 -2.42 -13.27 -30.61
CA ALA A 148 -3.32 -12.26 -31.20
C ALA A 148 -2.82 -10.82 -31.00
N LEU A 149 -2.02 -10.54 -29.97
CA LEU A 149 -1.44 -9.23 -29.67
C LEU A 149 -0.14 -8.95 -30.43
N GLN A 150 0.54 -10.00 -30.91
CA GLN A 150 1.79 -9.88 -31.67
C GLN A 150 1.58 -9.19 -33.03
N ASN A 151 0.39 -9.33 -33.62
CA ASN A 151 0.07 -8.79 -34.95
C ASN A 151 -0.45 -7.35 -34.97
N LEU A 152 -0.52 -6.66 -33.82
CA LEU A 152 -1.09 -5.31 -33.72
C LEU A 152 -0.01 -4.22 -33.67
N SER A 153 -0.33 -3.06 -34.22
CA SER A 153 0.52 -1.86 -34.18
C SER A 153 0.63 -1.28 -32.76
N GLN A 154 1.67 -0.48 -32.49
CA GLN A 154 1.91 0.12 -31.15
C GLN A 154 0.73 0.95 -30.64
N LEU A 155 0.00 1.64 -31.53
CA LEU A 155 -1.19 2.42 -31.19
C LEU A 155 -2.37 1.52 -30.80
N GLU A 156 -2.57 0.41 -31.51
CA GLU A 156 -3.65 -0.55 -31.24
C GLU A 156 -3.41 -1.32 -29.93
N ARG A 157 -2.14 -1.57 -29.58
CA ARG A 157 -1.77 -2.13 -28.27
C ARG A 157 -2.13 -1.16 -27.15
N ALA A 158 -1.79 0.12 -27.28
CA ALA A 158 -2.13 1.15 -26.29
C ALA A 158 -3.66 1.37 -26.13
N ILE A 159 -4.44 1.22 -27.22
CA ILE A 159 -5.90 1.35 -27.19
C ILE A 159 -6.58 0.13 -26.55
N ARG A 160 -6.03 -1.09 -26.75
CA ARG A 160 -6.58 -2.33 -26.17
C ARG A 160 -6.14 -2.60 -24.72
N GLU A 161 -5.21 -1.83 -24.17
CA GLU A 161 -4.90 -1.84 -22.73
C GLU A 161 -6.00 -1.23 -21.84
N LEU A 162 -7.14 -0.77 -22.40
CA LEU A 162 -8.34 -0.43 -21.65
C LEU A 162 -9.27 -1.65 -21.55
N PRO A 163 -9.41 -2.32 -20.39
CA PRO A 163 -10.39 -3.37 -20.22
C PRO A 163 -11.74 -2.74 -19.88
N GLY A 164 -12.65 -2.74 -20.85
CA GLY A 164 -14.09 -2.71 -20.57
C GLY A 164 -14.54 -4.11 -20.16
N LYS A 165 -14.47 -4.43 -18.87
CA LYS A 165 -15.22 -5.55 -18.28
C LYS A 165 -15.69 -5.15 -16.89
N GLN A 166 -16.99 -5.34 -16.65
CA GLN A 166 -17.59 -5.21 -15.33
C GLN A 166 -17.06 -6.34 -14.44
N PRO A 167 -16.75 -6.07 -13.16
CA PRO A 167 -16.38 -7.11 -12.21
C PRO A 167 -17.58 -8.05 -12.02
N ASN A 168 -17.37 -9.35 -12.26
CA ASN A 168 -18.31 -10.38 -11.87
C ASN A 168 -18.18 -10.56 -10.36
N LEU A 169 -19.25 -10.21 -9.66
CA LEU A 169 -19.32 -10.04 -8.22
C LEU A 169 -19.75 -11.36 -7.56
N GLU A 170 -19.03 -12.47 -7.78
CA GLU A 170 -19.43 -13.78 -7.23
C GLU A 170 -18.29 -14.68 -6.71
N THR A 171 -17.11 -14.15 -6.39
CA THR A 171 -16.02 -15.00 -5.84
C THR A 171 -15.33 -14.38 -4.63
N LEU A 172 -16.12 -14.03 -3.60
CA LEU A 172 -15.62 -13.57 -2.30
C LEU A 172 -15.87 -14.59 -1.19
N LEU A 173 -15.50 -15.85 -1.38
CA LEU A 173 -15.61 -16.84 -0.30
C LEU A 173 -14.55 -17.94 -0.46
N THR A 174 -13.30 -17.68 -0.05
CA THR A 174 -12.47 -18.58 0.77
C THR A 174 -11.05 -18.04 0.92
N GLU A 175 -10.81 -17.22 1.94
CA GLU A 175 -9.48 -17.14 2.56
C GLU A 175 -9.65 -17.19 4.08
N ASN A 176 -8.87 -18.06 4.72
CA ASN A 176 -8.83 -18.18 6.18
C ASN A 176 -8.26 -16.85 6.75
N PRO A 177 -9.00 -16.13 7.61
CA PRO A 177 -8.63 -14.79 8.08
C PRO A 177 -7.55 -14.77 9.18
N GLU A 178 -6.84 -15.87 9.42
CA GLU A 178 -5.95 -15.99 10.58
C GLU A 178 -4.56 -15.38 10.38
N GLU A 179 -4.13 -15.12 9.14
CA GLU A 179 -2.87 -14.44 8.86
C GLU A 179 -3.06 -13.47 7.70
N GLY A 180 -3.16 -12.16 7.99
CA GLY A 180 -3.40 -11.14 6.96
C GLY A 180 -2.28 -11.10 5.90
N SER A 181 -2.65 -10.80 4.66
CA SER A 181 -1.70 -10.69 3.55
C SER A 181 -0.62 -9.64 3.82
N ARG A 182 0.60 -9.93 3.36
CA ARG A 182 1.75 -9.00 3.37
C ARG A 182 1.67 -7.96 2.26
N CYS A 183 0.79 -8.16 1.30
CA CYS A 183 0.53 -7.22 0.21
C CYS A 183 -0.62 -6.30 0.61
N LEU A 184 -0.30 -5.04 0.92
CA LEU A 184 -1.26 -4.00 1.30
C LEU A 184 -1.43 -2.98 0.17
N PHE A 185 -2.59 -2.99 -0.48
CA PHE A 185 -2.97 -1.94 -1.43
C PHE A 185 -3.71 -0.84 -0.67
N ILE A 186 -3.30 0.40 -0.87
CA ILE A 186 -3.91 1.57 -0.23
C ILE A 186 -4.69 2.33 -1.30
N PRO A 187 -6.04 2.26 -1.31
CA PRO A 187 -6.85 3.06 -2.20
C PRO A 187 -6.82 4.53 -1.79
N THR A 188 -7.08 5.43 -2.74
CA THR A 188 -7.05 6.89 -2.56
C THR A 188 -8.03 7.33 -1.47
N CYS A 189 -9.18 6.66 -1.35
CA CYS A 189 -10.16 6.95 -0.30
C CYS A 189 -9.62 6.72 1.13
N GLN A 190 -8.55 5.94 1.29
CA GLN A 190 -7.89 5.69 2.57
C GLN A 190 -6.70 6.64 2.84
N LEU A 191 -6.35 7.56 1.93
CA LEU A 191 -5.26 8.53 2.15
C LEU A 191 -5.44 9.40 3.40
N PRO A 192 -6.64 9.92 3.73
CA PRO A 192 -6.83 10.66 4.97
C PRO A 192 -6.50 9.79 6.19
N LEU A 193 -6.82 8.50 6.13
CA LEU A 193 -6.55 7.57 7.21
C LEU A 193 -5.05 7.28 7.36
N VAL A 194 -4.34 7.02 6.26
CA VAL A 194 -2.86 6.86 6.26
C VAL A 194 -2.20 8.11 6.85
N THR A 195 -2.65 9.28 6.41
CA THR A 195 -2.14 10.58 6.86
C THR A 195 -2.36 10.74 8.36
N LEU A 196 -3.57 10.43 8.87
CA LEU A 196 -3.86 10.46 10.29
C LEU A 196 -2.94 9.53 11.09
N CYS A 197 -2.81 8.26 10.68
CA CYS A 197 -1.97 7.30 11.38
C CYS A 197 -0.48 7.71 11.37
N GLY A 198 0.01 8.28 10.27
CA GLY A 198 1.35 8.83 10.16
C GLY A 198 1.59 10.03 11.09
N LEU A 199 0.65 10.97 11.13
CA LEU A 199 0.71 12.14 12.03
C LEU A 199 0.63 11.72 13.51
N LEU A 200 -0.23 10.76 13.86
CA LEU A 200 -0.30 10.21 15.22
C LEU A 200 1.01 9.52 15.61
N LEU A 201 1.64 8.78 14.70
CA LEU A 201 2.94 8.14 14.96
C LEU A 201 4.03 9.18 15.24
N ASP A 202 4.05 10.27 14.47
CA ASP A 202 5.01 11.36 14.65
C ASP A 202 4.76 12.10 15.97
N LEU A 203 3.51 12.42 16.32
CA LEU A 203 3.14 13.02 17.61
C LEU A 203 3.47 12.14 18.82
N ALA A 204 3.32 10.82 18.66
CA ALA A 204 3.60 9.87 19.72
C ALA A 204 5.10 9.71 19.94
N ARG A 205 5.92 9.97 18.92
CA ARG A 205 7.37 10.08 19.06
C ARG A 205 7.69 11.42 19.74
N SER A 206 8.54 11.37 20.75
CA SER A 206 8.97 12.57 21.48
C SER A 206 9.60 13.60 20.53
N SER A 207 9.38 14.89 20.81
CA SER A 207 9.68 16.06 19.95
C SER A 207 11.09 16.16 19.35
N ASN A 208 12.04 15.36 19.82
CA ASN A 208 13.42 15.38 19.33
C ASN A 208 13.64 14.48 18.09
N ASN A 209 12.65 13.66 17.71
CA ASN A 209 12.74 12.68 16.61
C ASN A 209 11.52 12.72 15.67
N SER A 210 10.86 13.89 15.52
CA SER A 210 9.77 14.04 14.56
C SER A 210 10.34 14.04 13.14
N SER A 211 10.11 12.95 12.40
CA SER A 211 10.52 12.85 10.99
C SER A 211 9.68 13.73 10.08
N LEU A 212 8.46 14.12 10.52
CA LEU A 212 7.53 14.90 9.71
C LEU A 212 7.62 16.41 9.96
N SER A 213 8.38 16.90 10.94
CA SER A 213 8.44 18.34 11.26
C SER A 213 8.95 19.18 10.09
N GLU A 214 9.98 18.71 9.38
CA GLU A 214 10.50 19.36 8.18
C GLU A 214 9.47 19.37 7.05
N VAL A 215 8.74 18.26 6.86
CA VAL A 215 7.69 18.14 5.85
C VAL A 215 6.52 19.08 6.17
N LEU A 216 6.09 19.16 7.42
CA LEU A 216 5.02 20.05 7.86
C LEU A 216 5.43 21.53 7.66
N ALA A 217 6.68 21.87 7.99
CA ALA A 217 7.21 23.21 7.79
C ALA A 217 7.23 23.62 6.31
N GLU A 218 7.63 22.71 5.41
CA GLU A 218 7.65 22.93 3.96
C GLU A 218 6.24 23.18 3.39
N VAL A 219 5.21 22.52 3.95
CA VAL A 219 3.80 22.68 3.55
C VAL A 219 3.11 23.82 4.32
N HIS A 220 3.86 24.64 5.06
CA HIS A 220 3.35 25.74 5.89
C HIS A 220 2.31 25.31 6.95
N LEU A 221 2.41 24.07 7.41
CA LEU A 221 1.61 23.53 8.50
C LEU A 221 2.40 23.64 9.81
N LYS A 222 1.80 24.28 10.81
CA LYS A 222 2.42 24.47 12.13
C LYS A 222 2.30 23.21 12.97
N GLN A 223 1.08 22.69 13.11
CA GLN A 223 0.78 21.51 13.91
C GLN A 223 -0.59 20.94 13.59
N ILE A 224 -0.82 19.69 13.97
CA ILE A 224 -2.15 19.09 14.04
C ILE A 224 -2.82 19.53 15.35
N THR A 225 -4.05 20.02 15.27
CA THR A 225 -4.84 20.49 16.42
C THR A 225 -5.83 19.44 16.91
N GLY A 226 -6.25 18.54 16.02
CA GLY A 226 -7.17 17.46 16.36
C GLY A 226 -7.57 16.64 15.15
N PHE A 227 -8.47 15.69 15.36
CA PHE A 227 -9.13 14.96 14.28
C PHE A 227 -10.51 14.47 14.72
N SER A 228 -11.34 14.08 13.75
CA SER A 228 -12.60 13.41 14.03
C SER A 228 -12.81 12.19 13.15
N LEU A 229 -13.47 11.19 13.72
CA LEU A 229 -13.82 9.94 13.07
C LEU A 229 -15.33 9.75 13.17
N LYS A 230 -16.00 9.63 12.03
CA LYS A 230 -17.44 9.38 11.96
C LYS A 230 -17.70 7.92 11.64
N PHE A 231 -18.39 7.26 12.54
CA PHE A 231 -18.80 5.87 12.38
C PHE A 231 -20.32 5.77 12.24
N ARG A 232 -20.77 4.78 11.47
CA ARG A 232 -22.16 4.36 11.39
C ARG A 232 -22.26 2.92 11.83
N LYS A 233 -23.09 2.65 12.83
CA LYS A 233 -23.37 1.29 13.25
C LYS A 233 -24.19 0.58 12.18
N THR A 234 -23.60 -0.42 11.54
CA THR A 234 -24.25 -1.30 10.57
C THR A 234 -24.78 -2.56 11.25
N HIS A 235 -25.66 -3.30 10.56
CA HIS A 235 -26.19 -4.57 11.07
C HIS A 235 -25.22 -5.74 10.89
N LYS A 236 -24.43 -5.72 9.81
CA LYS A 236 -23.34 -6.66 9.57
C LYS A 236 -22.04 -6.03 10.08
N PRO A 237 -21.29 -6.71 10.97
CA PRO A 237 -19.99 -6.22 11.39
C PRO A 237 -18.98 -6.30 10.25
N ALA A 238 -18.05 -5.34 10.18
CA ALA A 238 -16.97 -5.35 9.19
C ALA A 238 -15.98 -6.50 9.43
N TYR A 239 -15.71 -6.80 10.70
CA TYR A 239 -14.92 -7.94 11.16
C TYR A 239 -15.31 -8.29 12.61
N VAL A 240 -14.80 -9.42 13.11
CA VAL A 240 -15.02 -9.85 14.49
C VAL A 240 -14.40 -8.85 15.46
N GLY A 241 -15.23 -8.10 16.19
CA GLY A 241 -14.79 -7.13 17.19
C GLY A 241 -14.72 -5.68 16.70
N ASP A 242 -15.22 -5.39 15.50
CA ASP A 242 -15.26 -4.05 14.91
C ASP A 242 -15.76 -2.95 15.87
N TRP A 243 -16.90 -3.20 16.52
CA TRP A 243 -17.52 -2.22 17.40
C TRP A 243 -16.86 -2.15 18.78
N ASP A 244 -16.08 -3.15 19.17
CA ASP A 244 -15.28 -3.10 20.40
C ASP A 244 -14.01 -2.26 20.20
N ASP A 245 -13.45 -2.26 18.99
CA ASP A 245 -12.40 -1.32 18.59
C ASP A 245 -12.94 0.12 18.54
N VAL A 246 -14.13 0.34 17.98
CA VAL A 246 -14.77 1.68 17.99
C VAL A 246 -15.07 2.15 19.42
N LYS A 247 -15.61 1.29 20.29
CA LYS A 247 -15.79 1.62 21.72
C LYS A 247 -14.47 1.90 22.42
N SER A 248 -13.40 1.21 22.05
CA SER A 248 -12.07 1.43 22.61
C SER A 248 -11.53 2.80 22.22
N LEU A 249 -11.70 3.22 20.96
CA LEU A 249 -11.38 4.58 20.51
C LEU A 249 -12.26 5.63 21.20
N ALA A 250 -13.55 5.35 21.37
CA ALA A 250 -14.48 6.27 22.01
C ALA A 250 -14.11 6.60 23.46
N LYS A 251 -13.40 5.70 24.17
CA LYS A 251 -12.88 5.96 25.53
C LYS A 251 -11.72 6.96 25.55
N LEU A 252 -11.03 7.12 24.43
CA LEU A 252 -9.89 8.04 24.28
C LEU A 252 -10.31 9.37 23.64
N ALA A 253 -11.53 9.45 23.09
CA ALA A 253 -12.04 10.65 22.46
C ALA A 253 -12.30 11.76 23.49
N SER A 254 -11.96 13.00 23.13
CA SER A 254 -12.25 14.19 23.94
C SER A 254 -13.76 14.45 23.98
N PHE A 255 -14.44 14.23 22.86
CA PHE A 255 -15.90 14.31 22.76
C PHE A 255 -16.45 13.16 21.92
N CYS A 256 -17.62 12.65 22.32
CA CYS A 256 -18.36 11.66 21.58
C CYS A 256 -19.78 12.18 21.39
N LEU A 257 -20.20 12.33 20.13
CA LEU A 257 -21.58 12.68 19.77
C LEU A 257 -22.25 11.45 19.17
N HIS A 258 -23.48 11.20 19.60
CA HIS A 258 -24.26 10.07 19.14
C HIS A 258 -25.64 10.53 18.66
N GLN A 259 -25.98 10.17 17.43
CA GLN A 259 -27.29 10.45 16.86
C GLN A 259 -27.78 9.23 16.06
N GLY A 260 -28.76 8.51 16.62
CA GLY A 260 -29.35 7.35 15.97
C GLY A 260 -28.36 6.19 15.84
N THR A 261 -27.90 5.90 14.63
CA THR A 261 -26.84 4.90 14.36
C THR A 261 -25.48 5.53 14.13
N ASP A 262 -25.40 6.86 14.06
CA ASP A 262 -24.18 7.60 13.78
C ASP A 262 -23.47 7.98 15.08
N TYR A 263 -22.14 7.86 15.06
CA TYR A 263 -21.22 8.17 16.16
C TYR A 263 -20.10 9.05 15.60
N LEU A 264 -19.91 10.23 16.18
CA LEU A 264 -18.79 11.11 15.86
C LEU A 264 -17.86 11.17 17.07
N LEU A 265 -16.62 10.69 16.89
CA LEU A 265 -15.56 10.78 17.86
C LEU A 265 -14.68 11.97 17.50
N VAL A 266 -14.44 12.87 18.44
CA VAL A 266 -13.58 14.05 18.26
C VAL A 266 -12.43 13.99 19.25
N PHE A 267 -11.22 14.19 18.74
CA PHE A 267 -9.98 14.14 19.49
C PHE A 267 -9.31 15.51 19.41
N ASP A 268 -9.23 16.20 20.54
CA ASP A 268 -8.51 17.46 20.69
C ASP A 268 -7.07 17.18 21.13
N LEU A 269 -6.11 17.58 20.28
CA LEU A 269 -4.69 17.34 20.48
C LEU A 269 -3.94 18.60 20.95
N THR A 270 -4.62 19.72 21.17
CA THR A 270 -3.98 21.02 21.49
C THR A 270 -3.21 21.02 22.82
N ASN A 271 -3.75 20.38 23.86
CA ASN A 271 -3.16 20.40 25.21
C ASN A 271 -2.48 19.08 25.61
N ALA A 272 -2.91 17.96 25.03
CA ALA A 272 -2.50 16.61 25.42
C ALA A 272 -2.12 15.74 24.20
N GLY A 273 -1.77 16.36 23.08
CA GLY A 273 -1.63 15.68 21.78
C GLY A 273 -0.68 14.49 21.78
N SER A 274 0.49 14.61 22.42
CA SER A 274 1.46 13.52 22.50
C SER A 274 0.97 12.34 23.36
N SER A 275 0.28 12.60 24.47
CA SER A 275 -0.23 11.52 25.34
C SER A 275 -1.41 10.79 24.70
N ILE A 276 -2.36 11.52 24.09
CA ILE A 276 -3.50 10.90 23.40
C ILE A 276 -3.01 10.07 22.21
N ALA A 277 -2.07 10.60 21.40
CA ALA A 277 -1.51 9.86 20.28
C ALA A 277 -0.79 8.58 20.73
N GLN A 278 -0.01 8.65 21.82
CA GLN A 278 0.62 7.46 22.42
C GLN A 278 -0.41 6.45 22.92
N ASP A 279 -1.45 6.90 23.63
CA ASP A 279 -2.50 6.02 24.16
C ASP A 279 -3.24 5.29 23.04
N ILE A 280 -3.54 5.98 21.94
CA ILE A 280 -4.15 5.38 20.75
C ILE A 280 -3.22 4.33 20.14
N ILE A 281 -1.94 4.66 19.90
CA ILE A 281 -1.00 3.73 19.27
C ILE A 281 -0.75 2.50 20.16
N ASN A 282 -0.57 2.72 21.46
CA ASN A 282 -0.37 1.63 22.42
C ASN A 282 -1.59 0.71 22.48
N LYS A 283 -2.81 1.27 22.41
CA LYS A 283 -4.05 0.50 22.43
C LYS A 283 -4.19 -0.42 21.22
N PHE A 284 -3.66 0.00 20.06
CA PHE A 284 -3.71 -0.73 18.80
C PHE A 284 -2.36 -1.37 18.42
N SER A 285 -1.42 -1.44 19.36
CA SER A 285 -0.05 -1.97 19.23
C SER A 285 0.88 -1.20 18.28
N SER A 286 0.40 -0.70 17.14
CA SER A 286 1.18 0.14 16.24
C SER A 286 0.29 1.04 15.37
N ALA A 287 0.88 2.07 14.75
CA ALA A 287 0.17 2.92 13.80
C ALA A 287 -0.27 2.16 12.52
N LEU A 288 0.49 1.14 12.10
CA LEU A 288 0.14 0.30 10.96
C LEU A 288 -1.06 -0.60 11.28
N GLU A 289 -1.09 -1.20 12.48
CA GLU A 289 -2.22 -2.03 12.91
C GLU A 289 -3.49 -1.20 13.15
N LEU A 290 -3.33 0.04 13.67
CA LEU A 290 -4.42 1.02 13.70
C LEU A 290 -4.95 1.30 12.28
N PHE A 291 -4.06 1.56 11.32
CA PHE A 291 -4.43 1.79 9.92
C PHE A 291 -5.19 0.60 9.35
N LYS A 292 -4.67 -0.63 9.48
CA LYS A 292 -5.33 -1.85 8.98
C LYS A 292 -6.74 -2.01 9.56
N LYS A 293 -6.88 -1.87 10.89
CA LYS A 293 -8.17 -2.00 11.57
C LYS A 293 -9.17 -0.93 11.15
N LEU A 294 -8.75 0.33 11.02
CA LEU A 294 -9.61 1.42 10.56
C LEU A 294 -9.90 1.33 9.05
N GLY A 295 -8.97 0.80 8.25
CA GLY A 295 -9.13 0.54 6.83
C GLY A 295 -10.25 -0.48 6.59
N LEU A 296 -10.25 -1.59 7.32
CA LEU A 296 -11.34 -2.58 7.29
C LEU A 296 -12.70 -1.99 7.67
N LEU A 297 -12.74 -0.96 8.53
CA LEU A 297 -13.99 -0.25 8.83
C LEU A 297 -14.39 0.71 7.70
N ALA A 298 -13.43 1.26 6.97
CA ALA A 298 -13.65 2.17 5.85
C ALA A 298 -14.09 1.45 4.57
N ASP A 299 -13.80 0.15 4.47
CA ASP A 299 -14.22 -0.68 3.35
C ASP A 299 -15.73 -0.70 3.19
N VAL A 300 -16.15 -0.73 1.93
CA VAL A 300 -17.54 -0.59 1.53
C VAL A 300 -18.17 -1.97 1.44
N ASP A 301 -19.28 -2.19 2.14
CA ASP A 301 -20.04 -3.43 2.06
C ASP A 301 -20.82 -3.58 0.73
N GLU A 302 -21.46 -4.74 0.55
CA GLU A 302 -22.32 -5.06 -0.61
C GLU A 302 -23.41 -4.01 -0.91
N ASN A 303 -23.77 -3.19 0.08
CA ASN A 303 -24.81 -2.15 -0.02
C ASN A 303 -24.24 -0.75 -0.24
N GLY A 304 -22.93 -0.62 -0.52
CA GLY A 304 -22.28 0.67 -0.63
C GLY A 304 -22.08 1.37 0.72
N GLN A 305 -22.11 0.64 1.83
CA GLN A 305 -22.06 1.19 3.18
C GLN A 305 -20.76 0.77 3.91
N SER A 306 -20.01 1.73 4.42
CA SER A 306 -18.87 1.49 5.32
C SER A 306 -19.24 1.74 6.79
N VAL A 307 -18.44 1.20 7.71
CA VAL A 307 -18.59 1.46 9.14
C VAL A 307 -17.94 2.80 9.51
N LEU A 308 -16.71 3.05 9.06
CA LEU A 308 -16.02 4.34 9.11
C LEU A 308 -16.39 5.13 7.86
N ARG A 309 -17.04 6.28 8.06
CA ARG A 309 -17.61 7.11 6.99
C ARG A 309 -16.71 8.26 6.59
N GLU A 310 -16.17 8.94 7.59
CA GLU A 310 -15.43 10.18 7.39
C GLU A 310 -14.27 10.22 8.36
N VAL A 311 -13.11 10.65 7.85
CA VAL A 311 -11.89 10.93 8.61
C VAL A 311 -11.53 12.38 8.37
N ASN A 312 -11.67 13.22 9.38
CA ASN A 312 -11.33 14.64 9.27
C ASN A 312 -10.09 14.94 10.10
N ILE A 313 -9.10 15.61 9.52
CA ILE A 313 -7.88 16.03 10.20
C ILE A 313 -7.91 17.55 10.32
N PHE A 314 -7.66 18.05 11.52
CA PHE A 314 -7.65 19.49 11.81
C PHE A 314 -6.20 19.95 11.96
N LEU A 315 -5.80 20.91 11.12
CA LEU A 315 -4.43 21.40 11.00
C LEU A 315 -4.39 22.91 11.24
N GLU A 316 -3.38 23.38 11.95
CA GLU A 316 -3.07 24.80 12.11
C GLU A 316 -2.01 25.19 11.08
N ARG A 317 -2.29 26.24 10.30
CA ARG A 317 -1.31 26.81 9.35
C ARG A 317 -0.35 27.76 10.05
N THR A 318 0.85 27.91 9.50
CA THR A 318 1.76 29.00 9.89
C THR A 318 1.30 30.31 9.26
N ASP A 319 1.40 31.41 10.00
CA ASP A 319 1.08 32.75 9.49
C ASP A 319 2.01 33.09 8.31
N SER A 320 1.49 33.10 7.08
CA SER A 320 2.28 33.48 5.91
C SER A 320 2.46 35.00 5.87
N LYS A 321 3.67 35.47 5.55
CA LYS A 321 3.96 36.89 5.28
C LYS A 321 3.46 37.36 3.90
N HIS A 322 2.95 36.43 3.09
CA HIS A 322 2.30 36.70 1.82
C HIS A 322 0.86 36.19 1.91
N PRO A 323 -0.13 37.09 2.11
CA PRO A 323 -1.52 36.75 1.98
C PRO A 323 -1.75 36.57 0.47
N GLU A 324 -1.54 35.36 -0.03
CA GLU A 324 -2.07 35.01 -1.35
C GLU A 324 -3.59 35.00 -1.23
N THR A 325 -4.14 36.20 -1.44
CA THR A 325 -5.51 36.51 -1.88
C THR A 325 -6.65 36.01 -1.01
N ASP A 326 -7.59 36.93 -0.77
CA ASP A 326 -8.97 36.68 -0.36
C ASP A 326 -9.70 35.69 -1.31
N LEU A 327 -9.29 34.43 -1.30
CA LEU A 327 -10.12 33.32 -1.73
C LEU A 327 -10.60 32.65 -0.46
N GLU A 328 -11.92 32.51 -0.36
CA GLU A 328 -12.69 31.83 0.67
C GLU A 328 -12.29 30.34 0.80
N VAL A 329 -11.03 30.06 1.13
CA VAL A 329 -10.56 28.72 1.48
C VAL A 329 -10.79 28.61 2.98
N PRO A 330 -11.72 27.76 3.45
CA PRO A 330 -11.97 27.64 4.86
C PRO A 330 -10.66 27.31 5.60
N PRO A 331 -10.51 27.74 6.87
CA PRO A 331 -9.33 27.44 7.68
C PRO A 331 -9.11 25.94 7.92
N LEU A 332 -10.00 25.09 7.38
CA LEU A 332 -10.03 23.65 7.46
C LEU A 332 -9.76 23.09 6.05
N HIS A 333 -8.59 22.49 5.85
CA HIS A 333 -8.41 21.58 4.71
C HIS A 333 -9.10 20.27 5.05
N LEU A 334 -10.23 20.02 4.41
CA LEU A 334 -10.76 18.67 4.26
C LEU A 334 -10.02 18.05 3.07
N PHE A 335 -9.46 16.86 3.25
CA PHE A 335 -9.03 16.05 2.11
C PHE A 335 -10.33 15.59 1.42
N GLU A 336 -10.69 16.21 0.29
CA GLU A 336 -11.79 15.73 -0.57
C GLU A 336 -11.36 14.53 -1.41
#